data_AF-A0A2V5LJ95-F1
#
_entry.id   AF-A0A2V5LJ95-F1
#
_cell.length_a   1.000
_cell.length_b   1.000
_cell.length_c   1.000
_cell.angle_alpha   90.00
_cell.angle_beta   90.00
_cell.angle_gamma   90.00
#
_symmetry.space_group_name_H-M   'P 1'
#
loop_
_entity.id
_entity.type
_entity.pdbx_description
1 polymer ?
#
loop_
_entity_poly.entity_id
_entity_poly.type
_entity_poly.pdbx_seq_one_letter_code
_entity_poly.pdbx_strand_id
1 'polypeptide(L)'
;MPISDCQLKRRGDGRFNLGIGISQLAVGWCLMAASAVQGQGNSSLSESKGESVTRSVTAQPAAAENEELRRQLSVTQESVKALTSSLAESNAEAEELRRRYSDLQLRMEALGLASANKDRSKLEQRLLAAVSDLQLAQKTRGEYRDQMLRLNEAILRYIKTSQGDDAQARMDVETQLRSTNELVTKSTNPPEAPEPSLMDGSVISVKEEWSFVVGNLGEKKGVKIGMPMRVMRDDRKIATLRVIDV
;
A
#
# COMPACT_ATOMS: atom_id res chain seq x y z
N MET A 1 -4.07 -0.26 -29.97
CA MET A 1 -4.70 -1.60 -30.02
C MET A 1 -3.84 -2.54 -29.19
N PRO A 2 -4.42 -3.43 -28.36
CA PRO A 2 -3.65 -4.31 -27.48
C PRO A 2 -2.87 -5.38 -28.26
N ILE A 3 -1.72 -5.78 -27.72
CA ILE A 3 -0.91 -6.88 -28.25
C ILE A 3 -1.31 -8.15 -27.51
N SER A 4 -2.15 -8.96 -28.13
CA SER A 4 -2.43 -10.33 -27.72
C SER A 4 -1.87 -11.33 -28.73
N ASP A 5 -1.46 -12.48 -28.21
CA ASP A 5 -1.13 -13.74 -28.90
C ASP A 5 -0.16 -13.66 -30.08
N CYS A 6 1.11 -13.94 -29.76
CA CYS A 6 2.25 -13.97 -30.68
C CYS A 6 3.19 -15.15 -30.35
N GLN A 7 2.78 -16.36 -30.74
CA GLN A 7 3.48 -17.66 -30.51
C GLN A 7 4.73 -17.84 -31.40
N LEU A 8 5.68 -18.74 -31.06
CA LEU A 8 7.01 -18.79 -31.72
C LEU A 8 7.41 -20.17 -32.34
N LYS A 9 7.23 -20.37 -33.67
CA LYS A 9 7.31 -21.67 -34.42
C LYS A 9 7.94 -21.49 -35.84
N ARG A 10 9.10 -22.10 -36.22
CA ARG A 10 10.25 -21.71 -37.17
C ARG A 10 10.20 -21.81 -38.76
N ARG A 11 10.96 -20.92 -39.47
CA ARG A 11 11.49 -20.81 -40.92
C ARG A 11 10.66 -20.23 -42.12
N GLY A 12 11.31 -19.65 -43.15
CA GLY A 12 10.75 -19.24 -44.48
C GLY A 12 10.92 -17.75 -44.82
N ASP A 13 11.28 -17.36 -46.04
CA ASP A 13 11.79 -16.01 -46.37
C ASP A 13 10.73 -14.92 -46.70
N GLY A 14 11.13 -13.65 -46.63
CA GLY A 14 10.32 -12.45 -46.95
C GLY A 14 10.97 -11.15 -46.45
N ARG A 15 10.77 -10.01 -47.16
CA ARG A 15 11.39 -8.69 -46.86
C ARG A 15 10.33 -7.58 -46.71
N PHE A 16 10.75 -6.48 -46.06
CA PHE A 16 10.34 -5.06 -46.22
C PHE A 16 9.67 -4.32 -45.04
N ASN A 17 10.45 -3.36 -44.52
CA ASN A 17 10.14 -1.98 -44.07
C ASN A 17 9.25 -1.69 -42.85
N LEU A 18 9.56 -0.53 -42.24
CA LEU A 18 9.16 -0.02 -40.93
C LEU A 18 8.84 1.50 -41.06
N GLY A 19 8.04 2.08 -40.17
CA GLY A 19 7.96 3.54 -40.00
C GLY A 19 6.94 4.02 -38.97
N ILE A 20 7.41 4.58 -37.84
CA ILE A 20 6.64 5.32 -36.82
C ILE A 20 7.47 6.53 -36.36
N GLY A 21 6.81 7.65 -35.97
CA GLY A 21 7.44 8.93 -35.55
C GLY A 21 7.24 9.29 -34.07
N ILE A 22 7.85 10.40 -33.61
CA ILE A 22 8.13 10.72 -32.18
C ILE A 22 7.83 12.20 -31.81
N SER A 23 7.28 12.45 -30.61
CA SER A 23 7.29 13.73 -29.83
C SER A 23 6.91 13.44 -28.34
N GLN A 24 7.37 14.05 -27.23
CA GLN A 24 7.88 15.39 -26.81
C GLN A 24 6.79 16.39 -26.31
N LEU A 25 6.98 17.26 -25.28
CA LEU A 25 8.21 17.71 -24.56
C LEU A 25 8.07 17.82 -23.00
N ALA A 26 8.35 18.95 -22.32
CA ALA A 26 8.63 19.06 -20.85
C ALA A 26 8.45 20.47 -20.18
N VAL A 27 8.86 20.67 -18.90
CA VAL A 27 8.99 21.93 -18.07
C VAL A 27 7.65 22.48 -17.45
N GLY A 28 7.52 23.23 -16.31
CA GLY A 28 8.36 23.76 -15.20
C GLY A 28 7.78 25.10 -14.61
N TRP A 29 8.21 25.79 -13.52
CA TRP A 29 9.08 25.52 -12.34
C TRP A 29 9.15 26.73 -11.31
N CYS A 30 9.12 26.47 -9.98
CA CYS A 30 9.62 27.30 -8.82
C CYS A 30 8.82 28.47 -8.14
N LEU A 31 9.35 28.99 -6.99
CA LEU A 31 8.77 29.92 -5.97
C LEU A 31 9.68 31.14 -5.63
N MET A 32 9.15 32.24 -5.04
CA MET A 32 9.55 32.86 -3.72
C MET A 32 8.92 34.26 -3.41
N ALA A 33 9.24 34.88 -2.25
CA ALA A 33 8.48 35.98 -1.58
C ALA A 33 9.29 37.29 -1.25
N ALA A 34 8.63 38.31 -0.65
CA ALA A 34 9.20 39.62 -0.25
C ALA A 34 8.51 40.22 1.03
N SER A 35 9.04 41.32 1.62
CA SER A 35 8.70 41.75 3.00
C SER A 35 8.77 43.28 3.34
N ALA A 36 7.99 43.67 4.37
CA ALA A 36 8.14 44.77 5.37
C ALA A 36 8.40 46.25 4.97
N VAL A 37 7.70 47.19 5.65
CA VAL A 37 7.90 48.66 5.61
C VAL A 37 7.79 49.28 7.02
N GLN A 38 8.35 50.49 7.18
CA GLN A 38 8.71 51.21 8.42
C GLN A 38 7.53 51.78 9.25
N GLY A 39 7.87 52.29 10.45
CA GLY A 39 7.02 53.18 11.27
C GLY A 39 7.67 54.55 11.53
N GLN A 40 6.92 55.46 12.17
CA GLN A 40 7.33 56.85 12.44
C GLN A 40 6.77 57.30 13.81
N GLY A 41 7.52 58.11 14.56
CA GLY A 41 7.11 58.65 15.85
C GLY A 41 7.10 60.19 15.86
N ASN A 42 6.55 60.77 16.92
CA ASN A 42 6.71 62.18 17.27
C ASN A 42 6.43 62.41 18.76
N SER A 43 7.17 63.32 19.37
CA SER A 43 7.02 63.72 20.78
C SER A 43 7.49 65.15 20.97
N SER A 44 6.69 66.00 21.62
CA SER A 44 7.15 67.27 22.21
C SER A 44 6.26 67.66 23.38
N LEU A 45 6.88 68.17 24.44
CA LEU A 45 6.22 68.83 25.56
C LEU A 45 6.27 70.35 25.34
N SER A 46 5.21 71.05 25.72
CA SER A 46 5.23 72.51 25.91
C SER A 46 4.56 72.85 27.22
N GLU A 47 5.23 73.67 28.03
CA GLU A 47 4.68 74.20 29.27
C GLU A 47 3.60 75.25 29.00
N SER A 48 2.60 75.36 29.88
CA SER A 48 2.04 76.67 30.21
C SER A 48 1.76 76.75 31.71
N LYS A 49 2.30 77.79 32.33
CA LYS A 49 2.22 78.04 33.78
C LYS A 49 1.32 79.25 34.00
N GLY A 50 0.02 78.99 34.06
CA GLY A 50 -1.03 80.00 34.27
C GLY A 50 -2.03 79.58 35.35
N GLU A 51 -2.81 80.56 35.80
CA GLU A 51 -4.05 80.40 36.57
C GLU A 51 -3.99 79.56 37.86
N SER A 52 -3.82 80.26 38.98
CA SER A 52 -4.18 79.80 40.33
C SER A 52 -5.50 80.39 40.86
N VAL A 53 -6.12 81.34 40.13
CA VAL A 53 -7.25 82.15 40.62
C VAL A 53 -8.62 81.69 40.08
N THR A 54 -8.71 81.31 38.80
CA THR A 54 -9.88 80.57 38.25
C THR A 54 -9.88 79.10 38.68
N ARG A 55 -8.71 78.59 39.07
CA ARG A 55 -8.45 77.18 39.39
C ARG A 55 -9.35 76.61 40.48
N SER A 56 -9.88 77.40 41.41
CA SER A 56 -10.82 76.90 42.42
C SER A 56 -12.18 76.49 41.83
N VAL A 57 -12.62 77.16 40.76
CA VAL A 57 -13.92 76.90 40.10
C VAL A 57 -13.76 75.88 38.96
N THR A 58 -12.63 75.90 38.23
CA THR A 58 -12.37 74.93 37.16
C THR A 58 -11.74 73.62 37.64
N ALA A 59 -11.08 73.59 38.80
CA ALA A 59 -10.60 72.32 39.37
C ALA A 59 -11.71 71.44 39.96
N GLN A 60 -12.92 71.96 40.21
CA GLN A 60 -14.04 71.10 40.61
C GLN A 60 -14.47 70.14 39.49
N PRO A 61 -14.82 70.60 38.27
CA PRO A 61 -15.07 69.68 37.14
C PRO A 61 -13.80 68.92 36.73
N ALA A 62 -12.63 69.57 36.65
CA ALA A 62 -11.40 68.86 36.25
C ALA A 62 -10.94 67.79 37.27
N ALA A 63 -11.25 67.93 38.56
CA ALA A 63 -11.03 66.88 39.55
C ALA A 63 -12.02 65.72 39.37
N ALA A 64 -13.30 65.99 39.10
CA ALA A 64 -14.29 64.96 38.80
C ALA A 64 -13.90 64.16 37.53
N GLU A 65 -13.44 64.83 36.48
CA GLU A 65 -12.86 64.20 35.28
C GLU A 65 -11.61 63.37 35.61
N ASN A 66 -10.71 63.86 36.47
CA ASN A 66 -9.54 63.10 36.91
C ASN A 66 -9.90 61.87 37.76
N GLU A 67 -10.94 61.94 38.60
CA GLU A 67 -11.46 60.77 39.30
C GLU A 67 -12.08 59.76 38.34
N GLU A 68 -12.85 60.23 37.36
CA GLU A 68 -13.50 59.36 36.38
C GLU A 68 -12.49 58.67 35.46
N LEU A 69 -11.48 59.40 34.98
CA LEU A 69 -10.34 58.81 34.27
C LEU A 69 -9.59 57.79 35.14
N ARG A 70 -9.49 58.00 36.46
CA ARG A 70 -8.91 57.00 37.39
C ARG A 70 -9.79 55.76 37.53
N ARG A 71 -11.12 55.89 37.56
CA ARG A 71 -12.06 54.76 37.56
C ARG A 71 -11.99 53.98 36.24
N GLN A 72 -11.88 54.66 35.11
CA GLN A 72 -11.71 54.02 33.80
C GLN A 72 -10.35 53.32 33.69
N LEU A 73 -9.27 53.89 34.26
CA LEU A 73 -7.97 53.25 34.37
C LEU A 73 -7.97 52.03 35.31
N SER A 74 -8.70 52.04 36.42
CA SER A 74 -8.82 50.85 37.27
C SER A 74 -9.64 49.75 36.58
N VAL A 75 -10.79 50.07 35.97
CA VAL A 75 -11.62 49.10 35.24
C VAL A 75 -10.90 48.51 34.03
N THR A 76 -10.13 49.30 33.28
CA THR A 76 -9.30 48.78 32.18
C THR A 76 -8.09 47.98 32.66
N GLN A 77 -7.48 48.35 33.80
CA GLN A 77 -6.44 47.51 34.41
C GLN A 77 -7.01 46.18 34.94
N GLU A 78 -8.23 46.18 35.47
CA GLU A 78 -8.96 44.99 35.92
C GLU A 78 -9.37 44.09 34.76
N SER A 79 -9.87 44.64 33.65
CA SER A 79 -10.19 43.85 32.46
C SER A 79 -8.93 43.25 31.81
N VAL A 80 -7.81 43.99 31.75
CA VAL A 80 -6.52 43.46 31.31
C VAL A 80 -6.01 42.35 32.24
N LYS A 81 -6.15 42.49 33.56
CA LYS A 81 -5.82 41.41 34.54
C LYS A 81 -6.69 40.18 34.31
N ALA A 82 -8.01 40.34 34.15
CA ALA A 82 -8.95 39.24 33.94
C ALA A 82 -8.67 38.49 32.62
N LEU A 83 -8.47 39.22 31.52
CA LEU A 83 -8.11 38.64 30.22
C LEU A 83 -6.75 37.94 30.26
N THR A 84 -5.77 38.51 30.98
CA THR A 84 -4.44 37.87 31.16
C THR A 84 -4.55 36.59 32.00
N SER A 85 -5.37 36.59 33.05
CA SER A 85 -5.63 35.41 33.88
C SER A 85 -6.31 34.29 33.08
N SER A 86 -7.36 34.62 32.32
CA SER A 86 -8.07 33.67 31.48
C SER A 86 -7.18 33.11 30.34
N LEU A 87 -6.30 33.94 29.77
CA LEU A 87 -5.32 33.50 28.78
C LEU A 87 -4.23 32.62 29.41
N ALA A 88 -3.81 32.87 30.65
CA ALA A 88 -2.88 31.99 31.37
C ALA A 88 -3.51 30.63 31.69
N GLU A 89 -4.77 30.63 32.15
CA GLU A 89 -5.58 29.43 32.46
C GLU A 89 -5.80 28.58 31.20
N SER A 90 -6.28 29.19 30.11
CA SER A 90 -6.49 28.48 28.83
C SER A 90 -5.18 27.94 28.22
N ASN A 91 -4.05 28.63 28.40
CA ASN A 91 -2.75 28.09 28.00
C ASN A 91 -2.32 26.90 28.87
N ALA A 92 -2.60 26.90 30.17
CA ALA A 92 -2.33 25.78 31.06
C ALA A 92 -3.17 24.54 30.71
N GLU A 93 -4.47 24.72 30.42
CA GLU A 93 -5.33 23.65 29.87
C GLU A 93 -4.79 23.12 28.54
N ALA A 94 -4.39 24.00 27.63
CA ALA A 94 -3.83 23.62 26.33
C ALA A 94 -2.46 22.93 26.45
N GLU A 95 -1.68 23.17 27.50
CA GLU A 95 -0.51 22.36 27.83
C GLU A 95 -0.91 20.99 28.39
N GLU A 96 -1.87 20.91 29.30
CA GLU A 96 -2.30 19.62 29.86
C GLU A 96 -2.89 18.71 28.78
N LEU A 97 -3.69 19.26 27.86
CA LEU A 97 -4.22 18.54 26.70
C LEU A 97 -3.09 18.03 25.78
N ARG A 98 -2.02 18.80 25.56
CA ARG A 98 -0.83 18.32 24.83
C ARG A 98 -0.12 17.18 25.55
N ARG A 99 0.04 17.27 26.88
CA ARG A 99 0.63 16.20 27.71
C ARG A 99 -0.22 14.92 27.64
N ARG A 100 -1.54 15.01 27.86
CA ARG A 100 -2.50 13.91 27.73
C ARG A 100 -2.51 13.29 26.32
N TYR A 101 -2.41 14.12 25.27
CA TYR A 101 -2.29 13.64 23.89
C TYR A 101 -0.98 12.87 23.66
N SER A 102 0.14 13.35 24.18
CA SER A 102 1.44 12.65 24.04
C SER A 102 1.48 11.31 24.77
N ASP A 103 0.89 11.21 25.97
CA ASP A 103 0.71 9.95 26.70
C ASP A 103 -0.20 8.97 25.94
N LEU A 104 -1.33 9.45 25.41
CA LEU A 104 -2.20 8.63 24.54
C LEU A 104 -1.48 8.16 23.27
N GLN A 105 -0.67 9.01 22.64
CA GLN A 105 0.13 8.66 21.46
C GLN A 105 1.16 7.58 21.79
N LEU A 106 1.91 7.72 22.90
CA LEU A 106 2.87 6.73 23.36
C LEU A 106 2.20 5.38 23.69
N ARG A 107 0.99 5.39 24.28
CA ARG A 107 0.20 4.17 24.49
C ARG A 107 -0.23 3.52 23.16
N MET A 108 -0.68 4.31 22.19
CA MET A 108 -1.06 3.81 20.85
C MET A 108 0.14 3.29 20.05
N GLU A 109 1.35 3.79 20.30
CA GLU A 109 2.59 3.29 19.74
C GLU A 109 3.06 2.00 20.45
N ALA A 110 3.02 1.96 21.78
CA ALA A 110 3.34 0.76 22.57
C ALA A 110 2.40 -0.43 22.31
N LEU A 111 1.13 -0.15 21.97
CA LEU A 111 0.16 -1.16 21.51
C LEU A 111 0.38 -1.59 20.04
N GLY A 112 1.37 -1.03 19.33
CA GLY A 112 1.63 -1.26 17.90
C GLY A 112 0.56 -0.68 16.95
N LEU A 113 -0.50 -0.09 17.49
CA LEU A 113 -1.67 0.39 16.73
C LEU A 113 -1.32 1.53 15.77
N ALA A 114 -0.32 2.35 16.10
CA ALA A 114 0.19 3.39 15.19
C ALA A 114 0.70 2.84 13.84
N SER A 115 1.24 1.61 13.84
CA SER A 115 1.64 0.89 12.61
C SER A 115 0.45 0.12 12.02
N ALA A 116 -0.25 -0.65 12.87
CA ALA A 116 -1.38 -1.48 12.46
C ALA A 116 -2.55 -0.68 11.85
N ASN A 117 -2.73 0.60 12.17
CA ASN A 117 -3.77 1.43 11.58
C ASN A 117 -3.44 1.93 10.15
N LYS A 118 -2.15 2.10 9.82
CA LYS A 118 -1.71 2.42 8.44
C LYS A 118 -1.75 1.20 7.54
N ASP A 119 -1.39 0.04 8.08
CA ASP A 119 -1.45 -1.25 7.39
C ASP A 119 -2.77 -2.00 7.62
N ARG A 120 -3.82 -1.33 8.14
CA ARG A 120 -5.05 -1.99 8.60
C ARG A 120 -5.71 -2.85 7.51
N SER A 121 -5.85 -2.31 6.32
CA SER A 121 -6.39 -3.04 5.16
C SER A 121 -5.51 -4.21 4.74
N LYS A 122 -4.17 -4.09 4.85
CA LYS A 122 -3.23 -5.19 4.58
C LYS A 122 -3.27 -6.26 5.68
N LEU A 123 -3.53 -5.87 6.92
CA LEU A 123 -3.65 -6.75 8.07
C LEU A 123 -4.98 -7.51 8.03
N GLU A 124 -6.08 -6.83 7.69
CA GLU A 124 -7.39 -7.43 7.40
C GLU A 124 -7.31 -8.37 6.18
N GLN A 125 -6.61 -7.99 5.09
CA GLN A 125 -6.36 -8.86 3.94
C GLN A 125 -5.50 -10.10 4.30
N ARG A 126 -4.45 -9.93 5.11
CA ARG A 126 -3.63 -11.05 5.61
C ARG A 126 -4.40 -11.96 6.57
N LEU A 127 -5.29 -11.40 7.39
CA LEU A 127 -6.17 -12.16 8.28
C LEU A 127 -7.19 -12.97 7.48
N LEU A 128 -7.80 -12.37 6.45
CA LEU A 128 -8.70 -13.07 5.53
C LEU A 128 -7.98 -14.23 4.81
N ALA A 129 -6.78 -13.99 4.30
CA ALA A 129 -5.95 -15.03 3.68
C ALA A 129 -5.58 -16.15 4.67
N ALA A 130 -5.07 -15.80 5.86
CA ALA A 130 -4.73 -16.78 6.88
C ALA A 130 -5.94 -17.60 7.36
N VAL A 131 -7.13 -16.99 7.40
CA VAL A 131 -8.39 -17.69 7.73
C VAL A 131 -8.84 -18.59 6.57
N SER A 132 -8.74 -18.17 5.31
CA SER A 132 -9.07 -19.05 4.16
C SER A 132 -8.10 -20.22 4.05
N ASP A 133 -6.81 -19.98 4.27
CA ASP A 133 -5.77 -21.01 4.23
C ASP A 133 -5.95 -22.01 5.38
N LEU A 134 -6.31 -21.54 6.58
CA LEU A 134 -6.65 -22.37 7.72
C LEU A 134 -7.92 -23.19 7.48
N GLN A 135 -8.96 -22.61 6.87
CA GLN A 135 -10.18 -23.35 6.49
C GLN A 135 -9.89 -24.42 5.43
N LEU A 136 -9.08 -24.09 4.42
CA LEU A 136 -8.65 -25.03 3.39
C LEU A 136 -7.83 -26.19 3.99
N ALA A 137 -6.85 -25.89 4.85
CA ALA A 137 -6.04 -26.88 5.56
C ALA A 137 -6.87 -27.73 6.55
N GLN A 138 -7.92 -27.18 7.17
CA GLN A 138 -8.85 -27.95 7.97
C GLN A 138 -9.69 -28.91 7.10
N LYS A 139 -10.14 -28.47 5.93
CA LYS A 139 -10.92 -29.28 4.99
C LYS A 139 -10.11 -30.44 4.42
N THR A 140 -8.91 -30.18 3.87
CA THR A 140 -8.04 -31.24 3.32
C THR A 140 -7.66 -32.25 4.41
N ARG A 141 -7.36 -31.79 5.63
CA ARG A 141 -7.15 -32.67 6.80
C ARG A 141 -8.38 -33.50 7.18
N GLY A 142 -9.59 -33.04 6.86
CA GLY A 142 -10.82 -33.85 6.93
C GLY A 142 -10.83 -34.95 5.86
N GLU A 143 -10.65 -34.56 4.60
CA GLU A 143 -10.58 -35.48 3.44
C GLU A 143 -9.53 -36.60 3.66
N TYR A 144 -8.37 -36.26 4.23
CA TYR A 144 -7.34 -37.22 4.65
C TYR A 144 -7.79 -38.21 5.72
N ARG A 145 -8.51 -37.75 6.74
CA ARG A 145 -9.00 -38.61 7.82
C ARG A 145 -10.05 -39.58 7.31
N ASP A 146 -10.96 -39.10 6.47
CA ASP A 146 -12.01 -39.93 5.89
C ASP A 146 -11.44 -41.02 4.97
N GLN A 147 -10.44 -40.70 4.14
CA GLN A 147 -9.74 -41.70 3.34
C GLN A 147 -8.93 -42.69 4.19
N MET A 148 -8.23 -42.23 5.22
CA MET A 148 -7.46 -43.11 6.10
C MET A 148 -8.35 -44.04 6.95
N LEU A 149 -9.53 -43.56 7.37
CA LEU A 149 -10.55 -44.38 8.02
C LEU A 149 -11.09 -45.46 7.07
N ARG A 150 -11.42 -45.10 5.82
CA ARG A 150 -11.84 -46.08 4.79
C ARG A 150 -10.74 -47.10 4.48
N LEU A 151 -9.48 -46.68 4.42
CA LEU A 151 -8.33 -47.58 4.21
C LEU A 151 -8.18 -48.56 5.38
N ASN A 152 -8.25 -48.08 6.62
CA ASN A 152 -8.23 -48.92 7.81
C ASN A 152 -9.42 -49.89 7.84
N GLU A 153 -10.62 -49.44 7.46
CA GLU A 153 -11.80 -50.31 7.38
C GLU A 153 -11.63 -51.41 6.30
N ALA A 154 -11.12 -51.08 5.12
CA ALA A 154 -10.84 -52.05 4.05
C ALA A 154 -9.78 -53.08 4.49
N ILE A 155 -8.70 -52.63 5.15
CA ILE A 155 -7.67 -53.52 5.71
C ILE A 155 -8.26 -54.41 6.82
N LEU A 156 -9.10 -53.87 7.70
CA LEU A 156 -9.79 -54.66 8.74
C LEU A 156 -10.81 -55.64 8.16
N ARG A 157 -11.45 -55.33 7.02
CA ARG A 157 -12.27 -56.30 6.27
C ARG A 157 -11.38 -57.41 5.70
N TYR A 158 -10.29 -57.06 5.00
CA TYR A 158 -9.34 -58.02 4.42
C TYR A 158 -8.69 -58.97 5.45
N ILE A 159 -8.40 -58.50 6.66
CA ILE A 159 -7.89 -59.35 7.76
C ILE A 159 -8.99 -60.28 8.32
N LYS A 160 -10.27 -59.85 8.33
CA LYS A 160 -11.41 -60.66 8.78
C LYS A 160 -11.84 -61.71 7.75
N THR A 161 -11.71 -61.43 6.45
CA THR A 161 -11.86 -62.42 5.37
C THR A 161 -10.63 -63.31 5.31
N SER A 162 -10.62 -64.35 6.15
CA SER A 162 -9.46 -65.18 6.52
C SER A 162 -8.55 -65.55 5.34
N GLN A 163 -7.30 -65.09 5.41
CA GLN A 163 -6.20 -65.42 4.49
C GLN A 163 -6.45 -65.13 2.99
N GLY A 164 -7.32 -64.16 2.68
CA GLY A 164 -7.25 -63.44 1.40
C GLY A 164 -7.59 -64.25 0.15
N ASP A 165 -8.35 -65.33 0.26
CA ASP A 165 -8.95 -66.02 -0.91
C ASP A 165 -10.10 -65.18 -1.52
N ASP A 166 -10.62 -64.21 -0.74
CA ASP A 166 -11.55 -63.19 -1.21
C ASP A 166 -10.83 -62.13 -2.08
N ALA A 167 -10.94 -62.31 -3.40
CA ALA A 167 -10.44 -61.37 -4.40
C ALA A 167 -11.12 -59.99 -4.34
N GLN A 168 -12.37 -59.91 -3.86
CA GLN A 168 -13.10 -58.65 -3.70
C GLN A 168 -12.47 -57.80 -2.61
N ALA A 169 -12.13 -58.41 -1.46
CA ALA A 169 -11.45 -57.74 -0.35
C ALA A 169 -10.03 -57.25 -0.73
N ARG A 170 -9.31 -57.97 -1.61
CA ARG A 170 -8.03 -57.48 -2.17
C ARG A 170 -8.23 -56.24 -3.05
N MET A 171 -9.23 -56.26 -3.93
CA MET A 171 -9.54 -55.17 -4.86
C MET A 171 -9.99 -53.90 -4.13
N ASP A 172 -10.79 -54.02 -3.06
CA ASP A 172 -11.18 -52.91 -2.19
C ASP A 172 -9.96 -52.22 -1.56
N VAL A 173 -9.03 -53.00 -1.00
CA VAL A 173 -7.79 -52.46 -0.39
C VAL A 173 -6.90 -51.79 -1.43
N GLU A 174 -6.71 -52.38 -2.61
CA GLU A 174 -5.89 -51.75 -3.67
C GLU A 174 -6.54 -50.45 -4.19
N THR A 175 -7.86 -50.45 -4.39
CA THR A 175 -8.61 -49.26 -4.83
C THR A 175 -8.49 -48.13 -3.81
N GLN A 176 -8.58 -48.45 -2.51
CA GLN A 176 -8.45 -47.45 -1.45
C GLN A 176 -7.00 -47.01 -1.22
N LEU A 177 -6.00 -47.85 -1.49
CA LEU A 177 -4.59 -47.43 -1.55
C LEU A 177 -4.34 -46.46 -2.71
N ARG A 178 -4.86 -46.75 -3.91
CA ARG A 178 -4.76 -45.85 -5.08
C ARG A 178 -5.39 -44.48 -4.80
N SER A 179 -6.63 -44.44 -4.30
CA SER A 179 -7.32 -43.16 -4.01
C SER A 179 -6.66 -42.34 -2.89
N THR A 180 -5.98 -43.02 -1.93
CA THR A 180 -5.18 -42.36 -0.90
C THR A 180 -3.89 -41.77 -1.49
N ASN A 181 -3.22 -42.50 -2.39
CA ASN A 181 -2.01 -42.03 -3.08
C ASN A 181 -2.32 -40.85 -4.04
N GLU A 182 -3.48 -40.86 -4.69
CA GLU A 182 -3.99 -39.74 -5.49
C GLU A 182 -4.24 -38.48 -4.64
N LEU A 183 -4.76 -38.61 -3.41
CA LEU A 183 -4.91 -37.44 -2.52
C LEU A 183 -3.53 -36.91 -2.06
N VAL A 184 -2.63 -37.81 -1.64
CA VAL A 184 -1.26 -37.47 -1.24
C VAL A 184 -0.56 -36.67 -2.33
N THR A 185 -0.46 -37.23 -3.54
CA THR A 185 0.17 -36.57 -4.70
C THR A 185 -0.48 -35.23 -5.04
N LYS A 186 -1.82 -35.14 -5.01
CA LYS A 186 -2.57 -33.90 -5.25
C LYS A 186 -2.37 -32.80 -4.17
N SER A 187 -1.82 -33.14 -3.01
CA SER A 187 -1.46 -32.17 -1.96
C SER A 187 0.04 -31.85 -1.90
N THR A 188 0.88 -32.82 -2.26
CA THR A 188 2.34 -32.64 -2.34
C THR A 188 2.71 -31.78 -3.54
N ASN A 189 2.01 -31.99 -4.67
CA ASN A 189 2.17 -31.19 -5.87
C ASN A 189 0.98 -30.22 -5.96
N PRO A 190 1.20 -28.89 -6.04
CA PRO A 190 0.16 -28.00 -6.57
C PRO A 190 -0.17 -28.46 -8.01
N PRO A 191 -1.36 -28.11 -8.56
CA PRO A 191 -1.69 -28.45 -9.95
C PRO A 191 -0.62 -27.84 -10.86
N GLU A 192 0.21 -28.72 -11.42
CA GLU A 192 1.41 -28.35 -12.17
C GLU A 192 0.96 -27.66 -13.46
N ALA A 193 1.04 -26.33 -13.46
CA ALA A 193 0.77 -25.54 -14.66
C ALA A 193 1.73 -26.07 -15.75
N PRO A 194 1.20 -26.59 -16.87
CA PRO A 194 1.96 -27.45 -17.77
C PRO A 194 3.25 -26.76 -18.17
N GLU A 195 4.38 -27.45 -17.95
CA GLU A 195 5.70 -26.83 -18.11
C GLU A 195 5.76 -26.07 -19.44
N PRO A 196 6.05 -24.75 -19.42
CA PRO A 196 5.92 -23.91 -20.61
C PRO A 196 7.00 -24.30 -21.63
N SER A 197 6.60 -25.20 -22.52
CA SER A 197 7.43 -25.85 -23.51
C SER A 197 8.11 -24.83 -24.41
N LEU A 198 9.16 -25.27 -25.13
CA LEU A 198 9.85 -24.41 -26.11
C LEU A 198 8.91 -23.86 -27.21
N MET A 199 7.70 -24.42 -27.36
CA MET A 199 6.69 -24.00 -28.32
C MET A 199 5.84 -22.81 -27.84
N ASP A 200 5.69 -22.63 -26.52
CA ASP A 200 4.71 -21.71 -25.90
C ASP A 200 5.33 -20.39 -25.41
N GLY A 201 6.32 -19.93 -26.18
CA GLY A 201 7.00 -18.67 -25.97
C GLY A 201 6.14 -17.48 -26.35
N SER A 202 5.76 -16.66 -25.36
CA SER A 202 5.00 -15.43 -25.56
C SER A 202 5.91 -14.19 -25.51
N VAL A 203 5.55 -13.18 -26.31
CA VAL A 203 6.25 -11.89 -26.40
C VAL A 203 5.82 -10.97 -25.25
N ILE A 204 6.77 -10.58 -24.40
CA ILE A 204 6.57 -9.65 -23.28
C ILE A 204 6.69 -8.20 -23.77
N SER A 205 7.64 -7.91 -24.66
CA SER A 205 7.92 -6.54 -25.12
C SER A 205 8.55 -6.53 -26.52
N VAL A 206 8.22 -5.50 -27.30
CA VAL A 206 8.83 -5.19 -28.60
C VAL A 206 9.44 -3.80 -28.52
N LYS A 207 10.72 -3.66 -28.89
CA LYS A 207 11.42 -2.38 -29.02
C LYS A 207 11.74 -2.14 -30.50
N GLU A 208 10.82 -1.48 -31.19
CA GLU A 208 10.84 -1.32 -32.65
C GLU A 208 12.09 -0.56 -33.14
N GLU A 209 12.50 0.50 -32.44
CA GLU A 209 13.74 1.28 -32.69
C GLU A 209 15.00 0.42 -32.85
N TRP A 210 15.06 -0.72 -32.14
CA TRP A 210 16.21 -1.63 -32.11
C TRP A 210 15.92 -2.98 -32.77
N SER A 211 14.71 -3.18 -33.30
CA SER A 211 14.18 -4.47 -33.78
C SER A 211 14.30 -5.63 -32.76
N PHE A 212 14.35 -5.32 -31.45
CA PHE A 212 14.45 -6.33 -30.39
C PHE A 212 13.08 -6.77 -29.88
N VAL A 213 12.96 -8.05 -29.54
CA VAL A 213 11.76 -8.67 -28.97
C VAL A 213 12.17 -9.47 -27.74
N VAL A 214 11.58 -9.16 -26.59
CA VAL A 214 11.79 -9.86 -25.32
C VAL A 214 10.63 -10.83 -25.11
N GLY A 215 10.91 -12.10 -24.88
CA GLY A 215 9.93 -13.15 -24.62
C GLY A 215 10.13 -13.83 -23.28
N ASN A 216 9.16 -14.64 -22.83
CA ASN A 216 9.23 -15.42 -21.58
C ASN A 216 10.11 -16.70 -21.70
N LEU A 217 11.22 -16.59 -22.43
CA LEU A 217 12.08 -17.67 -22.92
C LEU A 217 13.55 -17.34 -22.57
N GLY A 218 14.29 -18.31 -22.03
CA GLY A 218 15.69 -18.15 -21.62
C GLY A 218 16.41 -19.50 -21.47
N GLU A 219 17.67 -19.51 -21.03
CA GLU A 219 18.53 -20.71 -21.01
C GLU A 219 17.88 -21.92 -20.30
N LYS A 220 17.23 -21.69 -19.15
CA LYS A 220 16.53 -22.73 -18.37
C LYS A 220 15.43 -23.48 -19.14
N LYS A 221 14.94 -22.93 -20.26
CA LYS A 221 13.97 -23.57 -21.16
C LYS A 221 14.63 -24.21 -22.41
N GLY A 222 15.95 -24.37 -22.41
CA GLY A 222 16.72 -24.94 -23.53
C GLY A 222 17.01 -23.96 -24.67
N VAL A 223 16.79 -22.66 -24.46
CA VAL A 223 17.02 -21.62 -25.47
C VAL A 223 18.52 -21.30 -25.56
N LYS A 224 19.07 -21.28 -26.78
CA LYS A 224 20.49 -21.00 -27.04
C LYS A 224 20.69 -19.80 -27.95
N ILE A 225 21.74 -19.03 -27.71
CA ILE A 225 22.19 -17.92 -28.57
C ILE A 225 22.36 -18.43 -30.01
N GLY A 226 21.90 -17.63 -30.97
CA GLY A 226 21.88 -17.97 -32.40
C GLY A 226 20.68 -18.82 -32.85
N MET A 227 19.85 -19.36 -31.94
CA MET A 227 18.69 -20.17 -32.34
C MET A 227 17.64 -19.34 -33.10
N PRO A 228 17.13 -19.81 -34.26
CA PRO A 228 16.09 -19.11 -35.00
C PRO A 228 14.68 -19.50 -34.54
N MET A 229 13.86 -18.48 -34.28
CA MET A 229 12.43 -18.56 -33.93
C MET A 229 11.59 -17.84 -35.01
N ARG A 230 10.25 -17.94 -34.98
CA ARG A 230 9.33 -17.25 -35.92
C ARG A 230 8.07 -16.80 -35.18
N VAL A 231 7.76 -15.51 -35.12
CA VAL A 231 6.50 -15.04 -34.52
C VAL A 231 5.32 -15.46 -35.41
N MET A 232 4.26 -15.96 -34.79
CA MET A 232 3.00 -16.41 -35.37
C MET A 232 1.85 -15.72 -34.61
N ARG A 233 0.82 -15.22 -35.32
CA ARG A 233 -0.47 -14.78 -34.74
C ARG A 233 -1.58 -15.43 -35.56
N ASP A 234 -2.58 -16.00 -34.91
CA ASP A 234 -3.72 -16.67 -35.57
C ASP A 234 -3.25 -17.74 -36.61
N ASP A 235 -2.24 -18.53 -36.21
CA ASP A 235 -1.41 -19.46 -37.02
C ASP A 235 -0.79 -18.89 -38.31
N ARG A 236 -0.82 -17.56 -38.51
CA ARG A 236 -0.10 -16.86 -39.58
C ARG A 236 1.26 -16.40 -39.08
N LYS A 237 2.31 -16.69 -39.85
CA LYS A 237 3.64 -16.13 -39.61
C LYS A 237 3.62 -14.60 -39.75
N ILE A 238 4.16 -13.90 -38.75
CA ILE A 238 4.52 -12.48 -38.83
C ILE A 238 6.02 -12.30 -39.11
N ALA A 239 6.91 -12.91 -38.32
CA ALA A 239 8.34 -12.56 -38.30
C ALA A 239 9.26 -13.78 -38.21
N THR A 240 10.57 -13.57 -38.38
CA THR A 240 11.64 -14.52 -38.02
C THR A 240 12.59 -13.81 -37.07
N LEU A 241 12.88 -14.39 -35.91
CA LEU A 241 13.78 -13.82 -34.90
C LEU A 241 15.01 -14.72 -34.76
N ARG A 242 16.13 -14.13 -34.33
CA ARG A 242 17.31 -14.85 -33.87
C ARG A 242 17.54 -14.49 -32.40
N VAL A 243 17.76 -15.50 -31.56
CA VAL A 243 18.20 -15.28 -30.17
C VAL A 243 19.60 -14.64 -30.19
N ILE A 244 19.75 -13.50 -29.55
CA ILE A 244 21.02 -12.76 -29.44
C ILE A 244 21.58 -12.84 -28.01
N ASP A 245 20.70 -12.96 -27.01
CA ASP A 245 20.99 -13.04 -25.57
C ASP A 245 19.87 -13.88 -24.88
N VAL A 246 20.09 -14.41 -23.67
CA VAL A 246 19.18 -15.36 -22.95
C VAL A 246 19.24 -15.32 -21.43
#